data_AF-A0A5V8QZY1-F1
#
_entry.id   AF-A0A5V8QZY1-F1
#
_cell.length_a   1.000
_cell.length_b   1.000
_cell.length_c   1.000
_cell.angle_alpha   90.00
_cell.angle_beta   90.00
_cell.angle_gamma   90.00
#
_symmetry.space_group_name_H-M   'P 1'
#
loop_
_entity.id
_entity.type
_entity.pdbx_description
1 polymer ?
#
loop_
_entity_poly.entity_id
_entity_poly.type
_entity_poly.pdbx_seq_one_letter_code
_entity_poly.pdbx_strand_id
1 'polypeptide(L)'
;MAISQEQQKRGLEHLKQIRRKYFSESSEAAAWWDNLTPEWRGVVLHAAAVTSGARAFKAHLSKCCWRELYERLGYRDMILLRQGISRARLTFEGFGSLRDSDFSKRTANRPIKKVHPIYSSSGVQMVIAPHIVHKLQQQGNL
;
A
#
# COMPACT_ATOMS: atom_id res chain seq x y z
N MET A 1 -25.01 -3.22 30.72
CA MET A 1 -25.47 -3.92 29.50
C MET A 1 -24.34 -3.93 28.50
N ALA A 2 -23.85 -5.12 28.11
CA ALA A 2 -22.78 -5.23 27.12
C ALA A 2 -23.37 -5.01 25.72
N ILE A 3 -22.94 -3.94 25.04
CA ILE A 3 -23.32 -3.69 23.65
C ILE A 3 -22.75 -4.83 22.81
N SER A 4 -23.59 -5.48 22.01
CA SER A 4 -23.13 -6.51 21.08
C SER A 4 -22.11 -5.92 20.11
N GLN A 5 -21.02 -6.64 19.83
CA GLN A 5 -19.99 -6.19 18.89
C GLN A 5 -20.55 -5.79 17.52
N GLU A 6 -21.65 -6.42 17.08
CA GLU A 6 -22.35 -6.05 15.85
C GLU A 6 -23.04 -4.69 15.94
N GLN A 7 -23.69 -4.39 17.07
CA GLN A 7 -24.30 -3.07 17.30
C GLN A 7 -23.23 -1.98 17.34
N GLN A 8 -22.08 -2.28 17.92
CA GLN A 8 -20.95 -1.36 17.97
C GLN A 8 -20.38 -1.08 16.56
N LYS A 9 -20.20 -2.13 15.74
CA LYS A 9 -19.78 -1.98 14.33
C LYS A 9 -20.77 -1.15 13.52
N ARG A 10 -22.07 -1.47 13.60
CA ARG A 10 -23.13 -0.72 12.90
C ARG A 10 -23.18 0.74 13.33
N GLY A 11 -23.01 1.02 14.62
CA GLY A 11 -22.91 2.38 15.15
C GLY A 11 -21.72 3.15 14.57
N LEU A 12 -20.54 2.52 14.49
CA LEU A 12 -19.36 3.13 13.90
C LEU A 12 -19.52 3.40 12.39
N GLU A 13 -20.14 2.50 11.64
CA GLU A 13 -20.43 2.70 10.22
C GLU A 13 -21.43 3.85 9.99
N HIS A 14 -22.48 3.92 10.81
CA HIS A 14 -23.45 5.01 10.75
C HIS A 14 -22.80 6.37 11.03
N LEU A 15 -21.93 6.44 12.05
CA LEU A 15 -21.16 7.65 12.35
C LEU A 15 -20.21 8.04 11.20
N LYS A 16 -19.59 7.07 10.52
CA LYS A 16 -18.80 7.33 9.30
C LYS A 16 -19.65 7.93 8.19
N GLN A 17 -20.87 7.44 7.97
CA GLN A 17 -21.78 7.98 6.96
C GLN A 17 -22.22 9.42 7.30
N ILE A 18 -22.60 9.68 8.56
CA ILE A 18 -22.93 11.04 9.02
C ILE A 18 -21.74 11.96 8.83
N ARG A 19 -20.54 11.52 9.22
CA ARG A 19 -19.31 12.31 9.07
C ARG A 19 -19.07 12.70 7.60
N ARG A 20 -19.20 11.76 6.67
CA ARG A 20 -19.06 12.04 5.23
C ARG A 20 -20.12 13.02 4.70
N LYS A 21 -21.35 12.97 5.24
CA LYS A 21 -22.47 13.81 4.78
C LYS A 21 -22.36 15.26 5.26
N TYR A 22 -21.87 15.47 6.48
CA TYR A 22 -21.86 16.80 7.12
C TYR A 22 -20.46 17.43 7.23
N PHE A 23 -19.39 16.65 7.14
CA PHE A 23 -18.00 17.12 7.21
C PHE A 23 -17.25 16.71 5.94
N SER A 24 -17.52 17.40 4.84
CA SER A 24 -16.87 17.18 3.54
C SER A 24 -15.35 17.39 3.58
N GLU A 25 -14.87 18.17 4.54
CA GLU A 25 -13.44 18.41 4.79
C GLU A 25 -12.74 17.25 5.54
N SER A 26 -13.52 16.31 6.10
CA SER A 26 -12.94 15.19 6.83
C SER A 26 -12.35 14.16 5.87
N SER A 27 -11.07 13.84 6.06
CA SER A 27 -10.36 12.83 5.27
C SER A 27 -9.65 11.85 6.18
N GLU A 28 -10.05 10.57 6.10
CA GLU A 28 -9.36 9.48 6.82
C GLU A 28 -7.91 9.32 6.34
N ALA A 29 -7.60 9.67 5.09
CA ALA A 29 -6.23 9.67 4.59
C ALA A 29 -5.41 10.81 5.20
N ALA A 30 -6.01 12.00 5.36
CA ALA A 30 -5.38 13.13 6.04
C ALA A 30 -5.07 12.80 7.50
N ALA A 31 -6.08 12.35 8.25
CA ALA A 31 -5.92 11.99 9.64
C ALA A 31 -4.87 10.88 9.84
N TRP A 32 -4.86 9.88 8.96
CA TRP A 32 -3.85 8.83 9.01
C TRP A 32 -2.43 9.38 8.74
N TRP A 33 -2.27 10.19 7.70
CA TRP A 33 -0.98 10.79 7.36
C TRP A 33 -0.45 11.70 8.47
N ASP A 34 -1.32 12.55 9.01
CA ASP A 34 -0.94 13.52 10.05
C ASP A 34 -0.57 12.83 11.37
N ASN A 35 -1.11 11.64 11.65
CA ASN A 35 -0.74 10.83 12.82
C ASN A 35 0.60 10.09 12.68
N LEU A 36 1.18 9.99 11.47
CA LEU A 36 2.48 9.34 11.29
C LEU A 36 3.62 10.24 11.75
N THR A 37 4.68 9.63 12.29
CA THR A 37 5.96 10.33 12.49
C THR A 37 6.62 10.61 11.13
N PRO A 38 7.53 11.60 11.04
CA PRO A 38 8.23 11.90 9.79
C PRO A 38 8.97 10.69 9.18
N GLU A 39 9.53 9.81 10.01
CA GLU A 39 10.23 8.60 9.56
C GLU A 39 9.27 7.68 8.80
N TRP A 40 8.09 7.43 9.36
CA TRP A 40 7.06 6.61 8.73
C TRP A 40 6.48 7.25 7.48
N ARG A 41 6.29 8.58 7.48
CA ARG A 41 5.91 9.31 6.26
C ARG A 41 6.94 9.14 5.16
N GLY A 42 8.24 9.14 5.50
CA GLY A 42 9.34 8.85 4.57
C GLY A 42 9.22 7.46 3.94
N VAL A 43 8.91 6.43 4.74
CA VAL A 43 8.67 5.06 4.24
C VAL A 43 7.49 5.02 3.27
N VAL A 44 6.38 5.69 3.60
CA VAL A 44 5.19 5.76 2.75
C VAL A 44 5.51 6.44 1.42
N LEU A 45 6.23 7.57 1.44
CA LEU A 45 6.65 8.28 0.23
C LEU A 45 7.53 7.40 -0.66
N HIS A 46 8.46 6.65 -0.06
CA HIS A 46 9.32 5.75 -0.82
C HIS A 46 8.52 4.60 -1.44
N ALA A 47 7.64 3.96 -0.67
CA ALA A 47 6.76 2.89 -1.16
C ALA A 47 5.81 3.40 -2.27
N ALA A 48 5.26 4.61 -2.12
CA ALA A 48 4.45 5.25 -3.14
C ALA A 48 5.23 5.41 -4.46
N ALA A 49 6.45 5.96 -4.40
CA ALA A 49 7.28 6.14 -5.59
C ALA A 49 7.61 4.80 -6.29
N VAL A 50 8.04 3.78 -5.54
CA VAL A 50 8.38 2.46 -6.07
C VAL A 50 7.18 1.82 -6.76
N THR A 51 6.02 1.86 -6.12
CA THR A 51 4.83 1.15 -6.63
C THR A 51 4.11 1.89 -7.77
N SER A 52 4.40 3.17 -7.96
CA SER A 52 3.88 3.98 -9.06
C SER A 52 4.83 4.05 -10.26
N GLY A 53 6.03 3.47 -10.17
CA GLY A 53 7.08 3.64 -11.18
C GLY A 53 7.50 5.09 -11.39
N ALA A 54 7.18 5.95 -10.41
CA ALA A 54 7.38 7.39 -10.50
C ALA A 54 8.74 7.79 -9.95
N ARG A 55 9.17 9.02 -10.27
CA ARG A 55 10.35 9.60 -9.64
C ARG A 55 10.16 9.66 -8.13
N ALA A 56 11.23 9.41 -7.38
CA ALA A 56 11.21 9.49 -5.93
C ALA A 56 10.63 10.83 -5.45
N PHE A 57 9.67 10.77 -4.53
CA PHE A 57 9.19 11.94 -3.82
C PHE A 57 10.35 12.59 -3.04
N LYS A 58 10.33 13.92 -2.94
CA LYS A 58 11.37 14.66 -2.21
C LYS A 58 11.31 14.31 -0.71
N ALA A 59 12.46 14.02 -0.11
CA ALA A 59 12.54 13.56 1.28
C ALA A 59 11.93 14.55 2.30
N HIS A 60 11.99 15.86 2.04
CA HIS A 60 11.44 16.87 2.96
C HIS A 60 9.92 16.80 3.10
N LEU A 61 9.20 16.17 2.15
CA LEU A 61 7.75 15.99 2.22
C LEU A 61 7.33 15.13 3.42
N SER A 62 8.24 14.34 4.00
CA SER A 62 8.03 13.62 5.26
C SER A 62 7.70 14.54 6.44
N LYS A 63 8.17 15.79 6.41
CA LYS A 63 7.92 16.79 7.47
C LYS A 63 6.61 17.53 7.28
N CYS A 64 5.95 17.38 6.14
CA CYS A 64 4.75 18.11 5.78
C CYS A 64 3.49 17.44 6.34
N CYS A 65 2.55 18.26 6.81
CA CYS A 65 1.18 17.81 7.10
C CYS A 65 0.38 17.62 5.79
N TRP A 66 -0.81 17.03 5.88
CA TRP A 66 -1.63 16.70 4.72
C TRP A 66 -1.96 17.92 3.85
N ARG A 67 -2.33 19.05 4.48
CA ARG A 67 -2.62 20.31 3.79
C ARG A 67 -1.42 20.80 2.99
N GLU A 68 -0.28 20.83 3.64
CA GLU A 68 1.00 21.23 3.09
C GLU A 68 1.45 20.39 1.89
N LEU A 69 1.01 19.14 1.80
CA LEU A 69 1.25 18.29 0.62
C LEU A 69 0.46 18.77 -0.60
N TYR A 70 -0.81 19.18 -0.44
CA TYR A 70 -1.60 19.72 -1.57
C TYR A 70 -1.06 21.05 -2.08
N GLU A 71 -0.42 21.83 -1.21
CA GLU A 71 0.20 23.10 -1.60
C GLU A 71 1.50 22.87 -2.39
N ARG A 72 2.20 21.74 -2.18
CA ARG A 72 3.52 21.47 -2.76
C ARG A 72 3.54 20.43 -3.89
N LEU A 73 2.56 19.52 -3.92
CA LEU A 73 2.46 18.46 -4.91
C LEU A 73 1.40 18.78 -5.96
N GLY A 74 1.70 18.45 -7.21
CA GLY A 74 0.71 18.51 -8.29
C GLY A 74 -0.37 17.45 -8.12
N TYR A 75 -1.49 17.63 -8.82
CA TYR A 75 -2.63 16.70 -8.80
C TYR A 75 -2.23 15.24 -9.08
N ARG A 76 -1.37 15.01 -10.08
CA ARG A 76 -0.88 13.67 -10.44
C ARG A 76 -0.08 13.04 -9.30
N ASP A 77 0.85 13.80 -8.71
CA ASP A 77 1.68 13.32 -7.62
C ASP A 77 0.84 13.01 -6.36
N MET A 78 -0.20 13.81 -6.10
CA MET A 78 -1.16 13.50 -5.04
C MET A 78 -1.97 12.24 -5.29
N ILE A 79 -2.33 11.92 -6.54
CA ILE A 79 -2.99 10.65 -6.86
C ILE A 79 -2.06 9.47 -6.54
N LEU A 80 -0.80 9.56 -6.99
CA LEU A 80 0.20 8.52 -6.73
C LEU A 80 0.44 8.34 -5.23
N LEU A 81 0.54 9.45 -4.49
CA LEU A 81 0.68 9.42 -3.04
C LEU A 81 -0.53 8.76 -2.36
N ARG A 82 -1.76 9.09 -2.77
CA ARG A 82 -2.98 8.45 -2.24
C ARG A 82 -3.00 6.94 -2.50
N GLN A 83 -2.60 6.50 -3.69
CA GLN A 83 -2.46 5.08 -4.01
C GLN A 83 -1.40 4.40 -3.14
N GLY A 84 -0.25 5.06 -2.96
CA GLY A 84 0.81 4.62 -2.07
C GLY A 84 0.37 4.47 -0.63
N ILE A 85 -0.42 5.43 -0.12
CA ILE A 85 -1.01 5.39 1.23
C ILE A 85 -1.96 4.21 1.39
N SER A 86 -2.87 3.99 0.45
CA SER A 86 -3.78 2.85 0.49
C SER A 86 -3.03 1.51 0.55
N ARG A 87 -1.95 1.38 -0.23
CA ARG A 87 -1.09 0.18 -0.21
C ARG A 87 -0.30 0.06 1.09
N ALA A 88 0.33 1.15 1.53
CA ALA A 88 1.12 1.18 2.76
C ALA A 88 0.26 0.82 3.97
N ARG A 89 -1.00 1.26 4.04
CA ARG A 89 -1.93 0.85 5.09
C ARG A 89 -2.14 -0.66 5.14
N LEU A 90 -2.40 -1.30 4.00
CA LEU A 90 -2.55 -2.75 3.92
C LEU A 90 -1.26 -3.48 4.35
N THR A 91 -0.10 -2.98 3.95
CA THR A 91 1.19 -3.58 4.29
C THR A 91 1.53 -3.39 5.77
N PHE A 92 1.33 -2.19 6.32
CA PHE A 92 1.63 -1.88 7.72
C PHE A 92 0.67 -2.54 8.70
N GLU A 93 -0.61 -2.70 8.34
CA GLU A 93 -1.54 -3.55 9.13
C GLU A 93 -1.01 -4.98 9.23
N GLY A 94 -0.40 -5.53 8.17
CA GLY A 94 0.27 -6.83 8.21
C GLY A 94 1.49 -6.87 9.14
N PHE A 95 2.28 -5.77 9.19
CA PHE A 95 3.42 -5.66 10.09
C PHE A 95 3.04 -5.43 11.55
N GLY A 96 1.80 -5.06 11.87
CA GLY A 96 1.33 -4.90 13.26
C GLY A 96 1.40 -6.18 14.09
N SER A 97 1.57 -7.34 13.46
CA SER A 97 1.82 -8.63 14.13
C SER A 97 3.27 -8.87 14.53
N LEU A 98 4.22 -8.09 13.98
CA LEU A 98 5.64 -8.23 14.25
C LEU A 98 5.98 -7.64 15.63
N ARG A 99 6.81 -8.37 16.36
CA ARG A 99 7.33 -7.98 17.68
C ARG A 99 8.78 -7.50 17.53
N ASP A 100 9.27 -6.70 18.46
CA ASP A 100 10.69 -6.30 18.50
C ASP A 100 11.63 -7.51 18.45
N SER A 101 11.21 -8.62 19.06
CA SER A 101 11.96 -9.87 19.05
C SER A 101 12.13 -10.49 17.67
N ASP A 102 11.27 -10.16 16.71
CA ASP A 102 11.36 -10.64 15.33
C ASP A 102 12.53 -9.98 14.57
N PHE A 103 12.96 -8.80 15.03
CA PHE A 103 14.09 -8.05 14.48
C PHE A 103 15.43 -8.36 15.18
N SER A 104 15.45 -9.32 16.10
CA SER A 104 16.68 -9.68 16.83
C SER A 104 17.62 -10.57 16.00
N LYS A 105 18.94 -10.47 16.22
CA LYS A 105 19.97 -11.22 15.46
C LYS A 105 19.73 -12.74 15.41
N ARG A 106 19.04 -13.32 16.40
CA ARG A 106 18.69 -14.74 16.44
C ARG A 106 17.78 -15.16 15.27
N THR A 107 16.95 -14.26 14.74
CA THR A 107 16.07 -14.54 13.61
C THR A 107 16.81 -14.54 12.27
N ALA A 108 18.06 -14.05 12.25
CA ALA A 108 18.89 -14.03 11.05
C ALA A 108 19.52 -15.39 10.73
N ASN A 109 19.64 -16.31 11.71
CA ASN A 109 20.18 -17.65 11.48
C ASN A 109 19.11 -18.56 10.86
N ARG A 110 18.79 -18.31 9.60
CA ARG A 110 17.82 -19.06 8.79
C ARG A 110 18.50 -19.62 7.55
N PRO A 111 18.08 -20.80 7.06
CA PRO A 111 18.63 -21.32 5.81
C PRO A 111 18.39 -20.31 4.69
N ILE A 112 19.47 -19.94 3.97
CA ILE A 112 19.35 -19.08 2.79
C ILE A 112 18.45 -19.79 1.80
N LYS A 113 17.34 -19.15 1.42
CA LYS A 113 16.46 -19.68 0.38
C LYS A 113 17.27 -19.76 -0.91
N LYS A 114 17.60 -20.97 -1.36
CA LYS A 114 18.19 -21.20 -2.68
C LYS A 114 17.14 -20.81 -3.73
N VAL A 115 17.25 -19.59 -4.23
CA VAL A 115 16.53 -19.15 -5.42
C VAL A 115 17.32 -19.72 -6.59
N HIS A 116 16.76 -20.71 -7.26
CA HIS A 116 17.29 -21.16 -8.54
C HIS A 116 16.82 -20.13 -9.56
N PRO A 117 17.72 -19.31 -10.14
CA PRO A 117 17.33 -18.48 -11.26
C PRO A 117 16.80 -19.42 -12.33
N ILE A 118 15.75 -19.01 -13.04
CA ILE A 118 15.25 -19.78 -14.19
C ILE A 118 16.33 -19.66 -15.28
N TYR A 119 17.31 -20.54 -15.24
CA TYR A 119 18.27 -20.74 -16.32
C TYR A 119 17.67 -21.78 -17.27
N SER A 120 16.86 -21.32 -18.21
CA SER A 120 16.68 -22.07 -19.44
C SER A 120 17.76 -21.59 -20.42
N SER A 121 18.35 -22.51 -21.18
CA SER A 121 19.15 -22.17 -22.36
C SER A 121 18.33 -21.51 -23.48
N SER A 122 17.00 -21.37 -23.28
CA SER A 122 16.01 -20.90 -24.25
C SER A 122 15.35 -19.55 -23.89
N GLY A 123 15.80 -18.86 -22.84
CA GLY A 123 15.20 -17.59 -22.39
C GLY A 123 13.89 -17.76 -21.59
N VAL A 124 13.35 -16.64 -21.10
CA VAL A 124 12.11 -16.61 -20.27
C VAL A 124 10.96 -17.28 -21.02
N GLN A 125 10.59 -18.50 -20.63
CA GLN A 125 9.40 -19.16 -21.15
C GLN A 125 8.17 -18.64 -20.39
N MET A 126 7.33 -17.88 -21.08
CA MET A 126 5.97 -17.63 -20.61
C MET A 126 5.20 -18.95 -20.61
N VAL A 127 4.76 -19.38 -19.43
CA VAL A 127 3.79 -20.47 -19.31
C VAL A 127 2.39 -19.87 -19.45
N ILE A 128 1.83 -19.96 -20.66
CA ILE A 128 0.45 -19.52 -20.95
C ILE A 128 -0.50 -20.68 -20.70
N ALA A 129 -1.62 -20.44 -20.02
CA ALA A 129 -2.63 -21.46 -19.80
C ALA A 129 -3.27 -21.90 -21.14
N PRO A 130 -3.51 -23.21 -21.38
CA PRO A 130 -3.95 -23.73 -22.69
C PRO A 130 -5.21 -23.05 -23.24
N HIS A 131 -6.15 -22.67 -22.38
CA HIS A 131 -7.39 -21.99 -22.78
C HIS A 131 -7.16 -20.59 -23.35
N ILE A 132 -6.06 -19.91 -23.00
CA ILE A 132 -5.68 -18.61 -23.56
C ILE A 132 -5.09 -18.81 -24.96
N VAL A 133 -4.27 -19.84 -25.16
CA VAL A 133 -3.72 -20.21 -26.49
C VAL A 133 -4.85 -20.53 -27.47
N HIS A 134 -5.83 -21.33 -27.03
CA HIS A 134 -7.00 -21.64 -27.87
C HIS A 134 -7.80 -20.38 -28.25
N LYS A 135 -7.96 -19.42 -27.34
CA LYS A 135 -8.62 -18.14 -27.65
C LYS A 135 -7.82 -17.29 -28.65
N LEU A 136 -6.49 -17.23 -28.53
CA LEU A 136 -5.65 -16.46 -29.45
C LEU A 136 -5.63 -17.06 -30.87
N GLN A 137 -5.61 -18.40 -30.98
CA GLN A 137 -5.71 -19.10 -32.27
C GLN A 137 -7.07 -18.85 -32.95
N GLN A 138 -8.17 -18.85 -32.18
CA GLN A 138 -9.50 -18.53 -32.71
C GLN A 138 -9.64 -17.07 -33.18
N GLN A 139 -8.81 -16.17 -32.64
CA GLN A 139 -8.80 -14.75 -32.97
C GLN A 139 -7.80 -14.38 -34.08
N GLY A 140 -7.06 -15.36 -34.64
CA GLY A 140 -6.13 -15.15 -35.76
C GLY A 140 -4.90 -14.31 -35.43
N ASN A 141 -4.56 -14.16 -34.14
CA ASN A 141 -3.43 -13.33 -33.69
C ASN A 141 -2.14 -14.14 -33.42
N LEU A 142 -2.01 -15.32 -34.03
CA LEU A 142 -0.78 -16.13 -34.12
C LEU A 142 -0.66 -16.76 -35.49
#